data_AF-A0A7X7BC01-F1
#
_entry.id   AF-A0A7X7BC01-F1
#
_cell.length_a   1.000
_cell.length_b   1.000
_cell.length_c   1.000
_cell.angle_alpha   90.00
_cell.angle_beta   90.00
_cell.angle_gamma   90.00
#
_symmetry.space_group_name_H-M   'P 1'
#
loop_
_entity.id
_entity.type
_entity.pdbx_description
1 polymer ?
#
loop_
_entity_poly.entity_id
_entity_poly.type
_entity_poly.pdbx_seq_one_letter_code
_entity_poly.pdbx_strand_id
1 'polypeptide(L)'
;MLQKIVQTKITLKRDFKPPITLLQALRQAARPKDSVLAIAWERENGYVSRYDLPLPARSEDLPEVVQLAERIVKFLLWSSGGWRLMLAGPRKLCHAIKQQYAATGARAFDVTFMEGVYGRPMVVEMRKMSEMPQAYERALLMDNRTNGCRLGFDLGASDFKISAVRRGKVVFSEEFPWDPRNQTDPEYHYSKLNEGLKKAAAKLPRVDAIGGSTAGVVVDNRIQVASLFRAIPAERYAEAQNMFIRLGQEWGVPMEVANDGDVTALAGLMSLGKKGILGVAMGSSEAAGFIDRKGCLTGRLSELAFAPVDLHPAAPADEWSGDAGVGAMYFSQQAVNHLALKKGIRFPAKMALPERLKRVQERMLDGDVTALTIFQKIGLYLGYTVPWYREFYGFDSMMILGRVTSGPGGVMILETARLILADQFPELAEAVEVFMPDEKARRVGQSVAAATLPML
;
A
#
# COMPACT_ATOMS: atom_id res chain seq x y z
N MET A 1 -32.38 15.27 -8.58
CA MET A 1 -31.85 14.19 -9.44
C MET A 1 -30.68 13.47 -8.78
N LEU A 2 -29.63 14.18 -8.33
CA LEU A 2 -28.50 13.60 -7.60
C LEU A 2 -28.92 12.80 -6.34
N GLN A 3 -29.76 13.36 -5.46
CA GLN A 3 -30.31 12.64 -4.30
C GLN A 3 -31.09 11.36 -4.68
N LYS A 4 -31.82 11.38 -5.81
CA LYS A 4 -32.53 10.19 -6.31
C LYS A 4 -31.56 9.17 -6.92
N ILE A 5 -30.52 9.58 -7.64
CA ILE A 5 -29.48 8.71 -8.23
C ILE A 5 -28.64 8.04 -7.14
N VAL A 6 -28.24 8.84 -6.13
CA VAL A 6 -27.62 8.36 -4.88
C VAL A 6 -28.55 7.34 -4.22
N GLN A 7 -29.83 7.63 -4.04
CA GLN A 7 -30.76 6.69 -3.40
C GLN A 7 -31.10 5.44 -4.21
N THR A 8 -31.15 5.48 -5.55
CA THR A 8 -31.60 4.34 -6.37
C THR A 8 -30.50 3.37 -6.77
N LYS A 9 -29.23 3.80 -6.85
CA LYS A 9 -28.09 2.89 -7.06
C LYS A 9 -27.46 2.39 -5.75
N ILE A 10 -27.65 3.10 -4.62
CA ILE A 10 -27.28 2.63 -3.27
C ILE A 10 -28.39 1.74 -2.73
N THR A 11 -28.65 0.61 -3.41
CA THR A 11 -29.36 -0.51 -2.78
C THR A 11 -28.46 -1.74 -2.74
N LEU A 12 -27.19 -1.53 -2.33
CA LEU A 12 -26.36 -2.61 -1.82
C LEU A 12 -26.75 -2.85 -0.36
N LYS A 13 -27.13 -4.09 -0.03
CA LYS A 13 -27.55 -4.53 1.30
C LYS A 13 -26.66 -3.94 2.43
N ARG A 14 -27.19 -2.93 3.13
CA ARG A 14 -27.07 -2.49 4.55
C ARG A 14 -25.73 -2.51 5.31
N ASP A 15 -24.58 -2.94 4.78
CA ASP A 15 -23.33 -2.99 5.56
C ASP A 15 -22.02 -2.66 4.83
N PHE A 16 -22.07 -2.18 3.59
CA PHE A 16 -20.90 -1.74 2.82
C PHE A 16 -21.30 -0.66 1.80
N LYS A 17 -20.60 0.47 1.77
CA LYS A 17 -20.82 1.61 0.88
C LYS A 17 -19.51 1.96 0.13
N PRO A 18 -19.24 1.31 -1.02
CA PRO A 18 -17.99 1.48 -1.73
C PRO A 18 -17.84 2.90 -2.32
N PRO A 19 -16.73 3.63 -2.04
CA PRO A 19 -16.52 5.01 -2.49
C PRO A 19 -16.65 5.21 -4.00
N ILE A 20 -16.21 4.22 -4.80
CA ILE A 20 -16.24 4.28 -6.26
C ILE A 20 -17.64 4.53 -6.83
N THR A 21 -18.69 4.00 -6.19
CA THR A 21 -20.08 4.16 -6.67
C THR A 21 -20.54 5.62 -6.61
N LEU A 22 -20.21 6.30 -5.51
CA LEU A 22 -20.52 7.72 -5.36
C LEU A 22 -19.63 8.57 -6.27
N LEU A 23 -18.35 8.24 -6.39
CA LEU A 23 -17.44 8.95 -7.29
C LEU A 23 -17.94 8.90 -8.75
N GLN A 24 -18.36 7.73 -9.24
CA GLN A 24 -18.93 7.58 -10.58
C GLN A 24 -20.23 8.38 -10.74
N ALA A 25 -21.11 8.37 -9.75
CA ALA A 25 -22.34 9.15 -9.78
C ALA A 25 -22.06 10.66 -9.86
N LEU A 26 -21.05 11.17 -9.12
CA LEU A 26 -20.64 12.57 -9.21
C LEU A 26 -20.09 12.90 -10.60
N ARG A 27 -19.23 12.04 -11.17
CA ARG A 27 -18.68 12.24 -12.52
C ARG A 27 -19.73 12.26 -13.59
N GLN A 28 -20.69 11.33 -13.55
CA GLN A 28 -21.80 11.27 -14.50
C GLN A 28 -22.70 12.51 -14.43
N ALA A 29 -22.81 13.14 -13.26
CA ALA A 29 -23.64 14.32 -13.06
C ALA A 29 -22.90 15.65 -13.27
N ALA A 30 -21.57 15.64 -13.31
CA ALA A 30 -20.76 16.84 -13.43
C ALA A 30 -20.80 17.43 -14.84
N ARG A 31 -20.82 18.75 -14.93
CA ARG A 31 -20.81 19.52 -16.18
C ARG A 31 -19.57 20.42 -16.25
N PRO A 32 -19.14 20.88 -17.43
CA PRO A 32 -17.90 21.67 -17.59
C PRO A 32 -17.83 22.97 -16.76
N LYS A 33 -18.97 23.53 -16.37
CA LYS A 33 -19.06 24.76 -15.55
C LYS A 33 -19.19 24.49 -14.05
N ASP A 34 -19.33 23.23 -13.65
CA ASP A 34 -19.48 22.87 -12.26
C ASP A 34 -18.14 23.04 -11.51
N SER A 35 -18.21 23.16 -10.19
CA SER A 35 -17.03 23.39 -9.34
C SER A 35 -16.13 22.15 -9.28
N VAL A 36 -14.87 22.37 -8.94
CA VAL A 36 -13.89 21.30 -8.70
C VAL A 36 -13.26 21.51 -7.32
N LEU A 37 -13.04 20.41 -6.61
CA LEU A 37 -12.12 20.36 -5.47
C LEU A 37 -10.80 19.74 -5.96
N ALA A 38 -9.79 20.58 -6.15
CA ALA A 38 -8.42 20.16 -6.42
C ALA A 38 -7.72 19.85 -5.10
N ILE A 39 -7.14 18.66 -5.02
CA ILE A 39 -6.44 18.12 -3.86
C ILE A 39 -5.02 17.81 -4.31
N ALA A 40 -4.01 18.32 -3.60
CA ALA A 40 -2.63 17.97 -3.85
C ALA A 40 -1.89 17.66 -2.55
N TRP A 41 -1.22 16.52 -2.51
CA TRP A 41 -0.27 16.18 -1.46
C TRP A 41 1.14 16.31 -2.02
N GLU A 42 1.99 17.02 -1.29
CA GLU A 42 3.42 17.04 -1.55
C GLU A 42 4.18 16.23 -0.50
N ARG A 43 5.16 15.48 -1.00
CA ARG A 43 6.08 14.64 -0.22
C ARG A 43 7.53 15.07 -0.44
N GLU A 44 8.49 14.19 -0.14
CA GLU A 44 9.91 14.45 -0.32
C GLU A 44 10.26 14.86 -1.76
N ASN A 45 11.37 15.60 -1.91
CA ASN A 45 11.88 16.06 -3.20
C ASN A 45 10.87 16.83 -4.09
N GLY A 46 9.81 17.38 -3.49
CA GLY A 46 8.78 18.14 -4.19
C GLY A 46 7.86 17.26 -5.05
N TYR A 47 7.83 15.94 -4.87
CA TYR A 47 6.88 15.08 -5.56
C TYR A 47 5.45 15.41 -5.11
N VAL A 48 4.53 15.46 -6.07
CA VAL A 48 3.14 15.87 -5.89
C VAL A 48 2.19 14.82 -6.45
N SER A 49 1.29 14.34 -5.58
CA SER A 49 0.10 13.60 -5.97
C SER A 49 -1.09 14.55 -6.05
N ARG A 50 -1.76 14.64 -7.20
CA ARG A 50 -2.91 15.54 -7.41
C ARG A 50 -4.13 14.78 -7.87
N TYR A 51 -5.28 15.17 -7.34
CA TYR A 51 -6.60 14.69 -7.75
C TYR A 51 -7.61 15.83 -7.80
N ASP A 52 -8.32 15.92 -8.91
CA ASP A 52 -9.35 16.94 -9.13
C ASP A 52 -10.74 16.27 -9.08
N LEU A 53 -11.45 16.45 -7.95
CA LEU A 53 -12.79 15.91 -7.74
C LEU A 53 -13.83 16.86 -8.35
N PRO A 54 -14.56 16.45 -9.41
CA PRO A 54 -15.67 17.25 -9.91
C PRO A 54 -16.83 17.27 -8.90
N LEU A 55 -17.41 18.45 -8.70
CA LEU A 55 -18.51 18.71 -7.77
C LEU A 55 -19.72 19.24 -8.55
N PRO A 56 -20.70 18.39 -8.91
CA PRO A 56 -21.94 18.82 -9.50
C PRO A 56 -22.59 19.97 -8.73
N ALA A 57 -23.32 20.85 -9.43
CA ALA A 57 -23.94 22.01 -8.79
C ALA A 57 -24.74 21.64 -7.52
N ARG A 58 -24.44 22.33 -6.40
CA ARG A 58 -25.06 22.14 -5.07
C ARG A 58 -24.74 20.80 -4.40
N SER A 59 -23.71 20.08 -4.85
CA SER A 59 -23.28 18.82 -4.21
C SER A 59 -22.29 19.03 -3.08
N GLU A 60 -21.60 20.17 -3.02
CA GLU A 60 -20.48 20.44 -2.12
C GLU A 60 -20.83 20.41 -0.62
N ASP A 61 -22.11 20.60 -0.29
CA ASP A 61 -22.65 20.57 1.07
C ASP A 61 -23.31 19.23 1.44
N LEU A 62 -23.44 18.29 0.49
CA LEU A 62 -24.04 16.99 0.76
C LEU A 62 -23.10 16.18 1.68
N PRO A 63 -23.59 15.63 2.82
CA PRO A 63 -22.74 14.92 3.78
C PRO A 63 -21.89 13.80 3.17
N GLU A 64 -22.44 13.08 2.20
CA GLU A 64 -21.77 11.97 1.52
C GLU A 64 -20.65 12.47 0.59
N VAL A 65 -20.81 13.66 0.00
CA VAL A 65 -19.79 14.29 -0.85
C VAL A 65 -18.67 14.85 0.02
N VAL A 66 -19.00 15.47 1.15
CA VAL A 66 -18.02 15.91 2.16
C VAL A 66 -17.21 14.71 2.65
N GLN A 67 -17.88 13.61 2.99
CA GLN A 67 -17.23 12.36 3.40
C GLN A 67 -16.34 11.80 2.30
N LEU A 68 -16.84 11.67 1.06
CA LEU A 68 -16.05 11.15 -0.06
C LEU A 68 -14.82 12.03 -0.33
N ALA A 69 -14.98 13.35 -0.34
CA ALA A 69 -13.88 14.29 -0.57
C ALA A 69 -12.76 14.08 0.46
N GLU A 70 -13.11 13.98 1.75
CA GLU A 70 -12.11 13.72 2.79
C GLU A 70 -11.51 12.31 2.68
N ARG A 71 -12.30 11.29 2.33
CA ARG A 71 -11.77 9.93 2.08
C ARG A 71 -10.82 9.88 0.88
N ILE A 72 -11.01 10.72 -0.15
CA ILE A 72 -10.05 10.89 -1.24
C ILE A 72 -8.76 11.54 -0.74
N VAL A 73 -8.86 12.60 0.07
CA VAL A 73 -7.68 13.24 0.69
C VAL A 73 -6.86 12.21 1.48
N LYS A 74 -7.54 11.38 2.28
CA LYS A 74 -6.90 10.30 3.05
C LYS A 74 -6.32 9.21 2.16
N PHE A 75 -7.05 8.81 1.11
CA PHE A 75 -6.56 7.81 0.17
C PHE A 75 -5.24 8.24 -0.46
N LEU A 76 -5.17 9.49 -0.96
CA LEU A 76 -3.94 10.04 -1.55
C LEU A 76 -2.80 10.08 -0.54
N LEU A 77 -3.08 10.44 0.72
CA LEU A 77 -2.09 10.46 1.78
C LEU A 77 -1.46 9.08 2.02
N TRP A 78 -2.27 8.02 2.11
CA TRP A 78 -1.76 6.67 2.40
C TRP A 78 -1.27 5.91 1.16
N SER A 79 -1.78 6.24 -0.02
CA SER A 79 -1.28 5.69 -1.29
C SER A 79 0.02 6.37 -1.71
N SER A 80 0.11 7.69 -1.67
CA SER A 80 1.23 8.45 -2.22
C SER A 80 2.21 8.93 -1.17
N GLY A 81 1.74 9.24 0.03
CA GLY A 81 2.49 9.95 1.06
C GLY A 81 2.38 11.47 0.93
N GLY A 82 2.65 12.19 2.02
CA GLY A 82 2.78 13.65 2.01
C GLY A 82 2.83 14.28 3.40
N TRP A 83 3.44 15.47 3.47
CA TRP A 83 3.44 16.33 4.65
C TRP A 83 2.71 17.66 4.40
N ARG A 84 2.53 18.05 3.13
CA ARG A 84 1.84 19.30 2.76
C ARG A 84 0.62 19.01 1.91
N LEU A 85 -0.57 19.28 2.46
CA LEU A 85 -1.85 19.24 1.77
C LEU A 85 -2.21 20.63 1.24
N MET A 86 -2.44 20.72 -0.06
CA MET A 86 -2.94 21.91 -0.75
C MET A 86 -4.34 21.65 -1.29
N LEU A 87 -5.27 22.56 -1.00
CA LEU A 87 -6.68 22.45 -1.39
C LEU A 87 -7.11 23.70 -2.16
N ALA A 88 -7.82 23.53 -3.27
CA ALA A 88 -8.52 24.61 -3.97
C ALA A 88 -9.93 24.15 -4.37
N GLY A 89 -10.94 24.96 -4.10
CA GLY A 89 -12.34 24.61 -4.39
C GLY A 89 -13.32 25.35 -3.46
N PRO A 90 -14.54 24.82 -3.26
CA PRO A 90 -15.52 25.41 -2.35
C PRO A 90 -14.95 25.62 -0.94
N ARG A 91 -14.97 26.87 -0.46
CA ARG A 91 -14.30 27.27 0.79
C ARG A 91 -14.73 26.44 2.00
N LYS A 92 -16.03 26.20 2.16
CA LYS A 92 -16.57 25.45 3.30
C LYS A 92 -16.06 24.01 3.35
N LEU A 93 -16.01 23.35 2.19
CA LEU A 93 -15.46 22.00 2.07
C LEU A 93 -13.95 21.96 2.39
N CYS A 94 -13.17 22.92 1.85
CA CYS A 94 -11.74 23.00 2.14
C CYS A 94 -11.45 23.24 3.64
N HIS A 95 -12.23 24.10 4.31
CA HIS A 95 -12.11 24.34 5.75
C HIS A 95 -12.48 23.09 6.56
N ALA A 96 -13.55 22.39 6.18
CA ALA A 96 -13.98 21.16 6.85
C ALA A 96 -12.91 20.06 6.77
N ILE A 97 -12.23 19.92 5.62
CA ILE A 97 -11.10 19.01 5.47
C ILE A 97 -9.93 19.49 6.35
N LYS A 98 -9.54 20.76 6.28
CA LYS A 98 -8.45 21.31 7.09
C LYS A 98 -8.63 21.08 8.59
N GLN A 99 -9.84 21.21 9.12
CA GLN A 99 -10.13 20.95 10.53
C GLN A 99 -9.92 19.49 10.95
N GLN A 100 -10.12 18.54 10.03
CA GLN A 100 -9.92 17.12 10.31
C GLN A 100 -8.42 16.76 10.41
N TYR A 101 -7.58 17.38 9.58
CA TYR A 101 -6.12 17.21 9.55
C TYR A 101 -5.41 18.20 10.48
N ALA A 102 -5.82 18.19 11.75
CA ALA A 102 -5.19 18.94 12.83
C ALA A 102 -4.75 17.98 13.94
N ALA A 103 -3.85 18.41 14.82
CA ALA A 103 -3.35 17.60 15.94
C ALA A 103 -4.44 17.04 16.86
N THR A 104 -5.60 17.71 16.94
CA THR A 104 -6.78 17.28 17.71
C THR A 104 -7.98 16.94 16.81
N GLY A 105 -7.78 16.86 15.50
CA GLY A 105 -8.82 16.55 14.52
C GLY A 105 -9.07 15.05 14.40
N ALA A 106 -10.09 14.68 13.61
CA ALA A 106 -10.44 13.28 13.35
C ALA A 106 -9.30 12.47 12.68
N ARG A 107 -8.33 13.15 12.08
CA ARG A 107 -7.16 12.57 11.40
C ARG A 107 -5.86 12.76 12.21
N ALA A 108 -5.95 12.96 13.53
CA ALA A 108 -4.78 13.18 14.39
C ALA A 108 -3.74 12.04 14.30
N PHE A 109 -4.19 10.79 14.16
CA PHE A 109 -3.31 9.65 13.90
C PHE A 109 -2.51 9.85 12.61
N ASP A 110 -3.19 10.19 11.50
CA ASP A 110 -2.59 10.40 10.18
C ASP A 110 -1.58 11.56 10.20
N VAL A 111 -1.93 12.66 10.87
CA VAL A 111 -1.05 13.81 11.11
C VAL A 111 0.22 13.36 11.82
N THR A 112 0.08 12.72 12.98
CA THR A 112 1.21 12.33 13.84
C THR A 112 2.11 11.32 13.13
N PHE A 113 1.51 10.36 12.42
CA PHE A 113 2.25 9.35 11.68
C PHE A 113 3.09 9.98 10.56
N MET A 114 2.50 10.85 9.76
CA MET A 114 3.19 11.48 8.62
C MET A 114 4.24 12.49 9.06
N GLU A 115 4.05 13.17 10.19
CA GLU A 115 5.10 14.01 10.79
C GLU A 115 6.34 13.19 11.16
N GLY A 116 6.13 11.98 11.70
CA GLY A 116 7.19 11.01 11.94
C GLY A 116 7.85 10.53 10.65
N VAL A 117 7.05 10.24 9.60
CA VAL A 117 7.56 9.78 8.30
C VAL A 117 8.43 10.83 7.60
N TYR A 118 8.00 12.09 7.61
CA TYR A 118 8.66 13.16 6.87
C TYR A 118 9.61 14.02 7.72
N GLY A 119 9.63 13.82 9.03
CA GLY A 119 10.45 14.59 9.97
C GLY A 119 10.10 16.08 9.99
N ARG A 120 8.86 16.44 9.64
CA ARG A 120 8.39 17.82 9.47
C ARG A 120 6.91 17.92 9.84
N PRO A 121 6.43 19.07 10.35
CA PRO A 121 5.01 19.28 10.65
C PRO A 121 4.12 19.07 9.43
N MET A 122 2.94 18.48 9.62
CA MET A 122 1.95 18.41 8.55
C MET A 122 1.27 19.76 8.37
N VAL A 123 1.15 20.23 7.14
CA VAL A 123 0.56 21.55 6.83
C VAL A 123 -0.62 21.39 5.88
N VAL A 124 -1.71 22.11 6.16
CA VAL A 124 -2.88 22.22 5.27
C VAL A 124 -3.10 23.66 4.81
N GLU A 125 -2.97 23.86 3.50
CA GLU A 125 -3.02 25.14 2.83
C GLU A 125 -4.22 25.22 1.88
N MET A 126 -4.88 26.37 1.87
CA MET A 126 -5.88 26.68 0.85
C MET A 126 -5.23 27.58 -0.20
N ARG A 127 -5.32 27.18 -1.47
CA ARG A 127 -4.69 27.87 -2.61
C ARG A 127 -5.76 28.32 -3.60
N LYS A 128 -5.40 29.25 -4.50
CA LYS A 128 -6.23 29.50 -5.68
C LYS A 128 -6.07 28.35 -6.67
N MET A 129 -7.09 28.09 -7.49
CA MET A 129 -7.01 27.04 -8.51
C MET A 129 -5.83 27.24 -9.48
N SER A 130 -5.51 28.49 -9.82
CA SER A 130 -4.35 28.85 -10.66
C SER A 130 -2.99 28.62 -10.00
N GLU A 131 -2.95 28.40 -8.69
CA GLU A 131 -1.73 28.18 -7.90
C GLU A 131 -1.56 26.69 -7.56
N MET A 132 -2.51 25.82 -7.94
CA MET A 132 -2.42 24.39 -7.64
C MET A 132 -1.29 23.74 -8.44
N PRO A 133 -0.40 22.97 -7.78
CA PRO A 133 0.70 22.30 -8.46
C PRO A 133 0.16 21.25 -9.45
N GLN A 134 0.98 20.90 -10.44
CA GLN A 134 0.72 19.74 -11.28
C GLN A 134 1.22 18.48 -10.58
N ALA A 135 0.66 17.32 -10.96
CA ALA A 135 1.17 16.05 -10.49
C ALA A 135 2.63 15.88 -10.95
N TYR A 136 3.50 15.47 -10.04
CA TYR A 136 4.91 15.22 -10.30
C TYR A 136 5.34 14.00 -9.48
N GLU A 137 5.51 12.86 -10.15
CA GLU A 137 5.84 11.60 -9.49
C GLU A 137 7.29 11.23 -9.72
N ARG A 138 7.90 10.57 -8.73
CA ARG A 138 9.19 9.92 -8.90
C ARG A 138 9.08 8.85 -9.98
N ALA A 139 10.14 8.71 -10.78
CA ALA A 139 10.27 7.64 -11.75
C ALA A 139 11.63 6.96 -11.56
N LEU A 140 11.66 5.89 -10.76
CA LEU A 140 12.83 5.04 -10.61
C LEU A 140 12.78 3.92 -11.65
N LEU A 141 13.62 4.03 -12.68
CA LEU A 141 13.74 3.05 -13.76
C LEU A 141 14.61 1.87 -13.31
N MET A 142 14.27 0.65 -13.72
CA MET A 142 14.76 -0.58 -13.07
C MET A 142 15.50 -1.52 -14.05
N ASP A 143 15.82 -1.05 -15.25
CA ASP A 143 16.32 -1.89 -16.33
C ASP A 143 17.82 -2.19 -16.23
N ASN A 144 18.26 -2.59 -15.03
CA ASN A 144 19.64 -2.98 -14.73
C ASN A 144 19.83 -4.49 -14.58
N ARG A 145 18.83 -5.26 -15.01
CA ARG A 145 18.70 -6.71 -14.75
C ARG A 145 19.88 -7.53 -15.27
N THR A 146 20.57 -7.06 -16.31
CA THR A 146 21.69 -7.78 -16.95
C THR A 146 23.06 -7.16 -16.68
N ASN A 147 23.13 -6.06 -15.92
CA ASN A 147 24.36 -5.25 -15.80
C ASN A 147 25.04 -5.45 -14.44
N GLY A 148 26.38 -5.57 -14.49
CA GLY A 148 27.25 -5.52 -13.33
C GLY A 148 27.22 -6.72 -12.37
N CYS A 149 27.89 -6.53 -11.24
CA CYS A 149 27.99 -7.41 -10.09
C CYS A 149 27.29 -6.71 -8.91
N ARG A 150 26.09 -7.17 -8.55
CA ARG A 150 25.17 -6.47 -7.66
C ARG A 150 24.95 -7.29 -6.40
N LEU A 151 24.76 -6.61 -5.29
CA LEU A 151 24.23 -7.21 -4.08
C LEU A 151 22.78 -6.79 -3.87
N GLY A 152 21.99 -7.70 -3.34
CA GLY A 152 20.62 -7.42 -2.96
C GLY A 152 20.32 -7.99 -1.60
N PHE A 153 19.57 -7.27 -0.77
CA PHE A 153 19.15 -7.75 0.54
C PHE A 153 17.64 -7.60 0.74
N ASP A 154 17.09 -8.41 1.64
CA ASP A 154 15.70 -8.38 2.06
C ASP A 154 15.62 -8.55 3.58
N LEU A 155 15.14 -7.52 4.28
CA LEU A 155 15.11 -7.44 5.75
C LEU A 155 13.74 -7.90 6.30
N GLY A 156 13.71 -9.08 6.89
CA GLY A 156 12.54 -9.70 7.52
C GLY A 156 12.50 -9.54 9.06
N ALA A 157 11.47 -10.09 9.70
CA ALA A 157 11.33 -9.96 11.16
C ALA A 157 12.11 -11.00 11.99
N SER A 158 12.55 -12.09 11.36
CA SER A 158 13.21 -13.27 11.97
C SER A 158 14.52 -13.66 11.29
N ASP A 159 14.77 -13.09 10.13
CA ASP A 159 15.86 -13.39 9.23
C ASP A 159 16.02 -12.22 8.27
N PHE A 160 17.16 -12.17 7.60
CA PHE A 160 17.31 -11.41 6.37
C PHE A 160 17.99 -12.26 5.31
N LYS A 161 17.71 -11.97 4.05
CA LYS A 161 18.29 -12.68 2.90
C LYS A 161 19.23 -11.78 2.15
N ILE A 162 20.36 -12.31 1.72
CA ILE A 162 21.30 -11.60 0.83
C ILE A 162 21.59 -12.44 -0.40
N SER A 163 21.51 -11.78 -1.55
CA SER A 163 21.81 -12.35 -2.86
C SER A 163 22.96 -11.59 -3.52
N ALA A 164 23.82 -12.33 -4.22
CA ALA A 164 24.78 -11.76 -5.16
C ALA A 164 24.35 -12.11 -6.59
N VAL A 165 24.25 -11.10 -7.44
CA VAL A 165 23.78 -11.23 -8.82
C VAL A 165 24.88 -10.75 -9.77
N ARG A 166 25.32 -11.62 -10.68
CA ARG A 166 26.29 -11.29 -11.72
C ARG A 166 25.62 -11.37 -13.08
N ARG A 167 25.47 -10.22 -13.75
CA ARG A 167 24.82 -10.11 -15.07
C ARG A 167 23.46 -10.82 -15.12
N GLY A 168 22.62 -10.55 -14.12
CA GLY A 168 21.29 -11.16 -13.99
C GLY A 168 21.24 -12.60 -13.50
N LYS A 169 22.40 -13.24 -13.26
CA LYS A 169 22.45 -14.61 -12.70
C LYS A 169 22.77 -14.55 -11.21
N VAL A 170 21.95 -15.21 -10.40
CA VAL A 170 22.22 -15.39 -8.97
C VAL A 170 23.42 -16.33 -8.80
N VAL A 171 24.48 -15.87 -8.15
CA VAL A 171 25.70 -16.66 -7.86
C VAL A 171 25.85 -16.98 -6.37
N PHE A 172 25.06 -16.32 -5.53
CA PHE A 172 24.97 -16.55 -4.09
C PHE A 172 23.59 -16.13 -3.62
N SER A 173 23.01 -16.89 -2.69
CA SER A 173 21.80 -16.53 -1.97
C SER A 173 21.83 -17.28 -0.64
N GLU A 174 21.79 -16.54 0.46
CA GLU A 174 21.79 -17.12 1.81
C GLU A 174 20.85 -16.33 2.72
N GLU A 175 20.27 -17.05 3.70
CA GLU A 175 19.41 -16.53 4.74
C GLU A 175 20.19 -16.50 6.05
N PHE A 176 20.14 -15.36 6.74
CA PHE A 176 20.89 -15.08 7.94
C PHE A 176 19.92 -14.90 9.10
N PRO A 177 20.15 -15.56 10.25
CA PRO A 177 19.33 -15.34 11.44
C PRO A 177 19.37 -13.87 11.88
N TRP A 178 18.21 -13.32 12.24
CA TRP A 178 18.09 -11.94 12.67
C TRP A 178 16.95 -11.76 13.67
N ASP A 179 17.19 -11.04 14.76
CA ASP A 179 16.13 -10.73 15.72
C ASP A 179 16.06 -9.21 15.96
N PRO A 180 15.65 -8.41 14.96
CA PRO A 180 15.77 -6.96 15.04
C PRO A 180 14.86 -6.34 16.10
N ARG A 181 13.70 -6.97 16.34
CA ARG A 181 12.63 -6.39 17.18
C ARG A 181 12.98 -6.29 18.66
N ASN A 182 14.01 -7.00 19.10
CA ASN A 182 14.49 -7.05 20.48
C ASN A 182 15.85 -6.36 20.65
N GLN A 183 16.39 -5.77 19.59
CA GLN A 183 17.73 -5.17 19.58
C GLN A 183 17.61 -3.67 19.75
N THR A 184 18.28 -3.16 20.79
CA THR A 184 18.25 -1.74 21.16
C THR A 184 19.40 -0.95 20.55
N ASP A 185 20.44 -1.64 20.08
CA ASP A 185 21.64 -1.02 19.51
C ASP A 185 21.54 -0.92 17.97
N PRO A 186 21.41 0.30 17.38
CA PRO A 186 21.40 0.47 15.93
C PRO A 186 22.63 -0.13 15.23
N GLU A 187 23.79 -0.15 15.89
CA GLU A 187 25.03 -0.67 15.29
C GLU A 187 25.00 -2.20 15.10
N TYR A 188 24.19 -2.93 15.88
CA TYR A 188 23.91 -4.35 15.65
C TYR A 188 23.33 -4.59 14.24
N HIS A 189 22.34 -3.77 13.84
CA HIS A 189 21.69 -3.94 12.54
C HIS A 189 22.64 -3.61 11.40
N TYR A 190 23.40 -2.52 11.53
CA TYR A 190 24.43 -2.12 10.58
C TYR A 190 25.48 -3.21 10.39
N SER A 191 26.06 -3.68 11.50
CA SER A 191 27.13 -4.68 11.49
C SER A 191 26.66 -6.00 10.89
N LYS A 192 25.48 -6.50 11.28
CA LYS A 192 24.92 -7.74 10.74
C LYS A 192 24.67 -7.67 9.23
N LEU A 193 24.07 -6.59 8.76
CA LEU A 193 23.82 -6.41 7.33
C LEU A 193 25.15 -6.31 6.56
N ASN A 194 26.12 -5.53 7.07
CA ASN A 194 27.43 -5.37 6.44
C ASN A 194 28.23 -6.68 6.39
N GLU A 195 28.21 -7.49 7.46
CA GLU A 195 28.82 -8.83 7.49
C GLU A 195 28.23 -9.73 6.40
N GLY A 196 26.91 -9.76 6.29
CA GLY A 196 26.23 -10.54 5.25
C GLY A 196 26.56 -10.05 3.84
N LEU A 197 26.61 -8.72 3.62
CA LEU A 197 27.00 -8.12 2.35
C LEU A 197 28.44 -8.50 1.98
N LYS A 198 29.38 -8.45 2.94
CA LYS A 198 30.79 -8.88 2.76
C LYS A 198 30.87 -10.36 2.36
N LYS A 199 30.06 -11.23 2.98
CA LYS A 199 30.00 -12.67 2.62
C LYS A 199 29.53 -12.89 1.18
N ALA A 200 28.48 -12.18 0.76
CA ALA A 200 27.96 -12.25 -0.61
C ALA A 200 28.94 -11.64 -1.64
N ALA A 201 29.58 -10.52 -1.29
CA ALA A 201 30.58 -9.84 -2.13
C ALA A 201 31.77 -10.74 -2.47
N ALA A 202 32.18 -11.62 -1.55
CA ALA A 202 33.26 -12.58 -1.78
C ALA A 202 32.98 -13.59 -2.91
N LYS A 203 31.73 -13.65 -3.42
CA LYS A 203 31.33 -14.47 -4.58
C LYS A 203 31.33 -13.68 -5.90
N LEU A 204 31.69 -12.40 -5.86
CA LEU A 204 31.76 -11.50 -7.00
C LEU A 204 33.19 -11.00 -7.22
N PRO A 205 33.57 -10.66 -8.46
CA PRO A 205 34.88 -10.05 -8.74
C PRO A 205 34.98 -8.59 -8.27
N ARG A 206 33.83 -7.91 -8.10
CA ARG A 206 33.68 -6.56 -7.56
C ARG A 206 32.20 -6.35 -7.20
N VAL A 207 31.88 -5.24 -6.55
CA VAL A 207 30.49 -4.80 -6.33
C VAL A 207 30.30 -3.49 -7.09
N ASP A 208 29.27 -3.44 -7.93
CA ASP A 208 28.92 -2.26 -8.73
C ASP A 208 27.74 -1.50 -8.11
N ALA A 209 26.82 -2.17 -7.39
CA ALA A 209 25.64 -1.57 -6.74
C ALA A 209 25.04 -2.48 -5.66
N ILE A 210 24.31 -1.87 -4.71
CA ILE A 210 23.61 -2.60 -3.63
C ILE A 210 22.15 -2.15 -3.56
N GLY A 211 21.22 -3.08 -3.71
CA GLY A 211 19.79 -2.82 -3.58
C GLY A 211 19.17 -3.46 -2.34
N GLY A 212 18.15 -2.84 -1.77
CA GLY A 212 17.51 -3.31 -0.53
C GLY A 212 16.00 -3.39 -0.58
N SER A 213 15.46 -4.41 0.06
CA SER A 213 14.06 -4.56 0.47
C SER A 213 14.00 -4.52 1.99
N THR A 214 13.04 -3.79 2.56
CA THR A 214 12.80 -3.81 4.00
C THR A 214 11.32 -3.61 4.31
N ALA A 215 10.84 -4.26 5.38
CA ALA A 215 9.53 -3.95 5.93
C ALA A 215 9.53 -2.56 6.56
N GLY A 216 8.47 -1.80 6.30
CA GLY A 216 8.25 -0.45 6.83
C GLY A 216 8.44 0.66 5.78
N VAL A 217 8.27 1.90 6.24
CA VAL A 217 8.27 3.10 5.40
C VAL A 217 9.69 3.52 5.10
N VAL A 218 10.05 3.57 3.81
CA VAL A 218 11.35 4.03 3.32
C VAL A 218 11.17 5.34 2.56
N VAL A 219 11.92 6.39 2.95
CA VAL A 219 11.94 7.69 2.26
C VAL A 219 13.39 8.11 2.09
N ASP A 220 13.81 8.38 0.84
CA ASP A 220 15.19 8.77 0.49
C ASP A 220 16.27 7.83 1.09
N ASN A 221 16.10 6.53 0.93
CA ASN A 221 16.98 5.48 1.50
C ASN A 221 17.08 5.52 3.03
N ARG A 222 16.12 6.14 3.72
CA ARG A 222 16.01 6.12 5.19
C ARG A 222 14.81 5.34 5.63
N ILE A 223 14.98 4.55 6.67
CA ILE A 223 13.88 3.87 7.33
C ILE A 223 13.20 4.87 8.25
N GLN A 224 11.97 5.26 7.94
CA GLN A 224 11.25 6.25 8.72
C GLN A 224 10.43 5.60 9.82
N VAL A 225 9.61 4.62 9.47
CA VAL A 225 8.78 3.87 10.42
C VAL A 225 8.86 2.39 10.07
N ALA A 226 9.43 1.59 10.96
CA ALA A 226 9.49 0.14 10.74
C ALA A 226 9.47 -0.61 12.06
N SER A 227 8.57 -1.59 12.14
CA SER A 227 8.44 -2.47 13.32
C SER A 227 9.71 -3.26 13.64
N LEU A 228 10.60 -3.41 12.64
CA LEU A 228 11.90 -4.07 12.80
C LEU A 228 12.77 -3.35 13.83
N PHE A 229 12.76 -2.02 13.85
CA PHE A 229 13.66 -1.21 14.69
C PHE A 229 12.96 -0.67 15.95
N ARG A 230 11.82 -1.24 16.34
CA ARG A 230 10.96 -0.73 17.42
C ARG A 230 11.61 -0.72 18.81
N ALA A 231 12.65 -1.53 19.03
CA ALA A 231 13.36 -1.60 20.30
C ALA A 231 14.48 -0.54 20.40
N ILE A 232 14.83 0.14 19.29
CA ILE A 232 15.85 1.17 19.30
C ILE A 232 15.31 2.41 20.03
N PRO A 233 16.04 2.95 21.02
CA PRO A 233 15.64 4.16 21.72
C PRO A 233 15.51 5.36 20.78
N ALA A 234 14.55 6.25 21.06
CA ALA A 234 14.22 7.38 20.19
C ALA A 234 15.44 8.29 19.93
N GLU A 235 16.28 8.50 20.96
CA GLU A 235 17.50 9.30 20.91
C GLU A 235 18.59 8.73 19.98
N ARG A 236 18.55 7.42 19.69
CA ARG A 236 19.49 6.72 18.79
C ARG A 236 18.83 6.28 17.48
N TYR A 237 17.53 6.50 17.32
CA TYR A 237 16.79 6.02 16.15
C TYR A 237 17.38 6.55 14.85
N ALA A 238 17.84 7.82 14.85
CA ALA A 238 18.50 8.45 13.71
C ALA A 238 19.71 7.67 13.16
N GLU A 239 20.43 6.91 14.01
CA GLU A 239 21.52 6.03 13.56
C GLU A 239 21.00 4.88 12.70
N ALA A 240 19.87 4.27 13.10
CA ALA A 240 19.20 3.23 12.32
C ALA A 240 18.55 3.78 11.04
N GLN A 241 17.95 4.98 11.11
CA GLN A 241 17.35 5.62 9.92
C GLN A 241 18.39 5.86 8.82
N ASN A 242 19.62 6.21 9.20
CA ASN A 242 20.70 6.52 8.26
C ASN A 242 21.61 5.33 7.93
N MET A 243 21.29 4.11 8.40
CA MET A 243 22.07 2.89 8.19
C MET A 243 22.42 2.66 6.71
N PHE A 244 21.44 2.76 5.81
CA PHE A 244 21.66 2.49 4.39
C PHE A 244 22.53 3.57 3.73
N ILE A 245 22.34 4.84 4.10
CA ILE A 245 23.21 5.93 3.62
C ILE A 245 24.65 5.67 4.05
N ARG A 246 24.87 5.29 5.32
CA ARG A 246 26.20 4.91 5.84
C ARG A 246 26.78 3.70 5.07
N LEU A 247 25.98 2.68 4.77
CA LEU A 247 26.43 1.52 4.00
C LEU A 247 26.82 1.91 2.56
N GLY A 248 26.01 2.70 1.87
CA GLY A 248 26.34 3.18 0.53
C GLY A 248 27.65 3.97 0.50
N GLN A 249 27.91 4.77 1.53
CA GLN A 249 29.17 5.51 1.70
C GLN A 249 30.36 4.58 1.98
N GLU A 250 30.25 3.61 2.90
CA GLU A 250 31.33 2.64 3.19
C GLU A 250 31.70 1.82 1.95
N TRP A 251 30.69 1.35 1.20
CA TRP A 251 30.92 0.51 0.02
C TRP A 251 31.33 1.31 -1.22
N GLY A 252 31.11 2.63 -1.26
CA GLY A 252 31.47 3.48 -2.38
C GLY A 252 30.70 3.18 -3.67
N VAL A 253 29.48 2.63 -3.56
CA VAL A 253 28.64 2.22 -4.70
C VAL A 253 27.22 2.76 -4.57
N PRO A 254 26.47 2.92 -5.68
CA PRO A 254 25.06 3.27 -5.63
C PRO A 254 24.26 2.31 -4.73
N MET A 255 23.49 2.89 -3.81
CA MET A 255 22.56 2.15 -2.95
C MET A 255 21.15 2.69 -3.10
N GLU A 256 20.18 1.79 -3.23
CA GLU A 256 18.75 2.10 -3.30
C GLU A 256 17.97 1.08 -2.48
N VAL A 257 17.07 1.54 -1.63
CA VAL A 257 16.25 0.70 -0.76
C VAL A 257 14.80 1.09 -0.95
N ALA A 258 13.94 0.08 -1.10
CA ALA A 258 12.50 0.23 -1.22
C ALA A 258 11.79 -0.59 -0.14
N ASN A 259 10.49 -0.31 0.07
CA ASN A 259 9.69 -1.16 0.93
C ASN A 259 9.48 -2.54 0.27
N ASP A 260 9.19 -3.53 1.10
CA ASP A 260 8.93 -4.92 0.69
C ASP A 260 7.77 -5.05 -0.30
N GLY A 261 6.73 -4.21 -0.17
CA GLY A 261 5.63 -4.10 -1.12
C GLY A 261 6.11 -3.75 -2.54
N ASP A 262 6.87 -2.68 -2.70
CA ASP A 262 7.42 -2.25 -3.98
C ASP A 262 8.35 -3.31 -4.60
N VAL A 263 9.20 -3.95 -3.79
CA VAL A 263 10.08 -5.01 -4.26
C VAL A 263 9.30 -6.27 -4.66
N THR A 264 8.17 -6.54 -4.01
CA THR A 264 7.25 -7.61 -4.41
C THR A 264 6.62 -7.31 -5.76
N ALA A 265 6.16 -6.08 -5.98
CA ALA A 265 5.63 -5.65 -7.28
C ALA A 265 6.71 -5.74 -8.38
N LEU A 266 7.95 -5.37 -8.05
CA LEU A 266 9.12 -5.52 -8.92
C LEU A 266 9.39 -7.00 -9.28
N ALA A 267 9.38 -7.91 -8.30
CA ALA A 267 9.54 -9.34 -8.57
C ALA A 267 8.43 -9.86 -9.50
N GLY A 268 7.21 -9.34 -9.35
CA GLY A 268 6.08 -9.56 -10.27
C GLY A 268 6.37 -9.08 -11.69
N LEU A 269 6.81 -7.82 -11.86
CA LEU A 269 7.25 -7.27 -13.15
C LEU A 269 8.33 -8.15 -13.79
N MET A 270 9.34 -8.55 -13.02
CA MET A 270 10.48 -9.34 -13.51
C MET A 270 10.06 -10.73 -14.00
N SER A 271 9.13 -11.37 -13.30
CA SER A 271 8.68 -12.73 -13.61
C SER A 271 7.63 -12.77 -14.71
N LEU A 272 6.72 -11.79 -14.74
CA LEU A 272 5.57 -11.76 -15.64
C LEU A 272 5.77 -10.88 -16.88
N GLY A 273 6.78 -10.01 -16.87
CA GLY A 273 7.03 -9.03 -17.93
C GLY A 273 5.95 -7.93 -18.04
N LYS A 274 5.07 -7.80 -17.04
CA LYS A 274 3.94 -6.87 -17.03
C LYS A 274 4.27 -5.56 -16.32
N LYS A 275 4.05 -4.43 -16.98
CA LYS A 275 4.06 -3.08 -16.40
C LYS A 275 2.67 -2.71 -15.88
N GLY A 276 2.54 -1.61 -15.14
CA GLY A 276 1.25 -1.16 -14.61
C GLY A 276 0.65 -2.18 -13.64
N ILE A 277 1.44 -2.67 -12.69
CA ILE A 277 1.03 -3.72 -11.75
C ILE A 277 0.94 -3.16 -10.33
N LEU A 278 -0.22 -3.34 -9.71
CA LEU A 278 -0.43 -3.13 -8.27
C LEU A 278 -0.43 -4.49 -7.58
N GLY A 279 0.57 -4.75 -6.73
CA GLY A 279 0.58 -5.91 -5.84
C GLY A 279 -0.15 -5.58 -4.55
N VAL A 280 -1.12 -6.39 -4.14
CA VAL A 280 -1.87 -6.25 -2.89
C VAL A 280 -1.68 -7.51 -2.03
N ALA A 281 -0.88 -7.38 -0.97
CA ALA A 281 -0.60 -8.43 -0.03
C ALA A 281 -1.66 -8.44 1.09
N MET A 282 -2.49 -9.49 1.11
CA MET A 282 -3.51 -9.75 2.11
C MET A 282 -2.98 -10.72 3.17
N GLY A 283 -2.40 -10.17 4.22
CA GLY A 283 -1.67 -10.91 5.25
C GLY A 283 -2.12 -10.55 6.66
N SER A 284 -1.14 -10.32 7.54
CA SER A 284 -1.41 -9.81 8.90
C SER A 284 -2.07 -8.43 8.86
N SER A 285 -1.67 -7.60 7.89
CA SER A 285 -2.37 -6.40 7.45
C SER A 285 -2.49 -6.44 5.92
N GLU A 286 -3.02 -5.37 5.31
CA GLU A 286 -2.91 -5.11 3.88
C GLU A 286 -1.64 -4.30 3.59
N ALA A 287 -0.84 -4.73 2.62
CA ALA A 287 0.28 -3.96 2.11
C ALA A 287 0.21 -3.90 0.58
N ALA A 288 0.81 -2.88 -0.02
CA ALA A 288 0.85 -2.77 -1.46
C ALA A 288 2.21 -2.28 -1.98
N GLY A 289 2.44 -2.57 -3.26
CA GLY A 289 3.53 -2.00 -4.04
C GLY A 289 3.10 -1.78 -5.48
N PHE A 290 3.68 -0.76 -6.11
CA PHE A 290 3.19 -0.31 -7.42
C PHE A 290 4.31 -0.02 -8.41
N ILE A 291 4.24 -0.71 -9.55
CA ILE A 291 5.03 -0.43 -10.74
C ILE A 291 4.11 0.26 -11.75
N ASP A 292 4.48 1.47 -12.18
CA ASP A 292 3.67 2.24 -13.10
C ASP A 292 3.63 1.62 -14.52
N ARG A 293 2.79 2.19 -15.40
CA ARG A 293 2.69 1.75 -16.80
C ARG A 293 3.97 1.95 -17.61
N LYS A 294 4.89 2.80 -17.15
CA LYS A 294 6.21 3.00 -17.76
C LYS A 294 7.22 1.94 -17.29
N GLY A 295 6.91 1.22 -16.21
CA GLY A 295 7.77 0.22 -15.58
C GLY A 295 8.67 0.80 -14.51
N CYS A 296 8.30 1.93 -13.93
CA CYS A 296 9.05 2.62 -12.89
C CYS A 296 8.42 2.37 -11.51
N LEU A 297 9.28 2.27 -10.49
CA LEU A 297 8.83 2.49 -9.11
C LEU A 297 8.57 3.98 -8.89
N THR A 298 7.53 4.25 -8.13
CA THR A 298 7.06 5.61 -7.84
C THR A 298 7.51 6.12 -6.47
N GLY A 299 8.08 5.26 -5.62
CA GLY A 299 8.43 5.61 -4.24
C GLY A 299 7.21 6.08 -3.42
N ARG A 300 6.02 5.65 -3.83
CA ARG A 300 4.75 5.93 -3.16
C ARG A 300 4.69 5.14 -1.86
N LEU A 301 4.12 5.74 -0.83
CA LEU A 301 3.97 5.11 0.48
C LEU A 301 3.25 3.74 0.40
N SER A 302 2.18 3.64 -0.40
CA SER A 302 1.45 2.40 -0.68
C SER A 302 0.97 1.60 0.54
N GLU A 303 0.75 2.27 1.68
CA GLU A 303 0.26 1.69 2.93
C GLU A 303 -1.28 1.59 2.91
N LEU A 304 -1.80 0.74 2.02
CA LEU A 304 -3.24 0.65 1.73
C LEU A 304 -4.09 0.10 2.88
N ALA A 305 -3.48 -0.50 3.92
CA ALA A 305 -4.15 -0.82 5.18
C ALA A 305 -4.92 0.36 5.79
N PHE A 306 -4.43 1.58 5.63
CA PHE A 306 -5.06 2.80 6.16
C PHE A 306 -5.85 3.57 5.10
N ALA A 307 -5.84 3.10 3.85
CA ALA A 307 -6.58 3.73 2.76
C ALA A 307 -8.08 3.39 2.88
N PRO A 308 -8.99 4.37 2.73
CA PRO A 308 -10.42 4.13 2.84
C PRO A 308 -10.98 3.30 1.68
N VAL A 309 -11.84 2.33 1.99
CA VAL A 309 -12.53 1.45 1.03
C VAL A 309 -14.04 1.34 1.30
N ASP A 310 -14.52 1.86 2.43
CA ASP A 310 -15.93 1.86 2.80
C ASP A 310 -16.37 3.21 3.42
N LEU A 311 -17.48 3.76 2.93
CA LEU A 311 -18.11 4.97 3.46
C LEU A 311 -19.22 4.68 4.47
N HIS A 312 -19.51 3.41 4.77
CA HIS A 312 -20.62 3.04 5.64
C HIS A 312 -20.41 3.58 7.06
N PRO A 313 -21.41 4.25 7.69
CA PRO A 313 -21.25 4.83 9.03
C PRO A 313 -20.93 3.81 10.14
N ALA A 314 -21.31 2.55 9.92
CA ALA A 314 -21.02 1.43 10.83
C ALA A 314 -19.88 0.52 10.31
N ALA A 315 -19.02 1.03 9.43
CA ALA A 315 -17.84 0.30 9.00
C ALA A 315 -16.94 -0.05 10.21
N PRO A 316 -16.32 -1.25 10.23
CA PRO A 316 -15.38 -1.60 11.28
C PRO A 316 -14.21 -0.61 11.36
N ALA A 317 -13.83 -0.28 12.58
CA ALA A 317 -12.64 0.51 12.89
C ALA A 317 -11.40 -0.38 12.97
N ASP A 318 -10.28 0.09 12.42
CA ASP A 318 -8.97 -0.50 12.62
C ASP A 318 -8.50 -0.27 14.06
N GLU A 319 -7.93 -1.32 14.68
CA GLU A 319 -7.58 -1.32 16.10
C GLU A 319 -6.44 -0.35 16.44
N TRP A 320 -5.59 0.00 15.47
CA TRP A 320 -4.42 0.83 15.70
C TRP A 320 -4.68 2.31 15.41
N SER A 321 -5.16 2.61 14.20
CA SER A 321 -5.46 3.98 13.78
C SER A 321 -6.79 4.51 14.33
N GLY A 322 -7.70 3.62 14.72
CA GLY A 322 -9.06 3.95 15.13
C GLY A 322 -9.97 4.42 13.98
N ASP A 323 -9.48 4.46 12.74
CA ASP A 323 -10.27 4.89 11.60
C ASP A 323 -11.15 3.78 11.05
N ALA A 324 -12.35 4.14 10.61
CA ALA A 324 -13.34 3.20 10.10
C ALA A 324 -13.29 3.08 8.58
N GLY A 325 -13.56 1.86 8.09
CA GLY A 325 -13.71 1.63 6.65
C GLY A 325 -12.38 1.61 5.88
N VAL A 326 -11.26 1.33 6.56
CA VAL A 326 -9.92 1.28 5.95
C VAL A 326 -9.49 -0.14 5.59
N GLY A 327 -8.62 -0.27 4.60
CA GLY A 327 -8.20 -1.51 3.97
C GLY A 327 -7.85 -2.68 4.92
N ALA A 328 -7.23 -2.40 6.07
CA ALA A 328 -6.90 -3.40 7.09
C ALA A 328 -8.13 -4.21 7.53
N MET A 329 -9.30 -3.60 7.61
CA MET A 329 -10.54 -4.27 8.04
C MET A 329 -11.27 -5.01 6.90
N TYR A 330 -10.72 -4.99 5.68
CA TYR A 330 -11.33 -5.58 4.48
C TYR A 330 -10.40 -6.60 3.79
N PHE A 331 -9.08 -6.43 3.89
CA PHE A 331 -8.08 -7.21 3.14
C PHE A 331 -6.96 -7.80 4.02
N SER A 332 -7.26 -8.11 5.29
CA SER A 332 -6.29 -8.72 6.21
C SER A 332 -6.89 -9.85 7.07
N GLN A 333 -6.05 -10.46 7.92
CA GLN A 333 -6.50 -11.36 8.98
C GLN A 333 -7.53 -10.71 9.93
N GLN A 334 -7.45 -9.40 10.16
CA GLN A 334 -8.45 -8.66 10.95
C GLN A 334 -9.82 -8.72 10.27
N ALA A 335 -9.87 -8.57 8.94
CA ALA A 335 -11.10 -8.68 8.15
C ALA A 335 -11.75 -10.05 8.28
N VAL A 336 -10.95 -11.13 8.14
CA VAL A 336 -11.43 -12.51 8.28
C VAL A 336 -11.97 -12.75 9.69
N ASN A 337 -11.24 -12.32 10.72
CA ASN A 337 -11.67 -12.46 12.12
C ASN A 337 -12.96 -11.67 12.40
N HIS A 338 -13.07 -10.42 11.95
CA HIS A 338 -14.26 -9.60 12.11
C HIS A 338 -15.49 -10.28 11.48
N LEU A 339 -15.37 -10.73 10.23
CA LEU A 339 -16.45 -11.42 9.53
C LEU A 339 -16.81 -12.76 10.18
N ALA A 340 -15.82 -13.54 10.63
CA ALA A 340 -16.03 -14.80 11.32
C ALA A 340 -16.81 -14.63 12.62
N LEU A 341 -16.44 -13.65 13.45
CA LEU A 341 -17.14 -13.34 14.69
C LEU A 341 -18.58 -12.85 14.43
N LYS A 342 -18.76 -11.98 13.42
CA LYS A 342 -20.07 -11.47 12.98
C LYS A 342 -20.98 -12.60 12.46
N LYS A 343 -20.38 -13.67 11.91
CA LYS A 343 -21.08 -14.89 11.45
C LYS A 343 -21.23 -15.96 12.53
N GLY A 344 -20.88 -15.66 13.79
CA GLY A 344 -21.09 -16.56 14.92
C GLY A 344 -19.99 -17.60 15.14
N ILE A 345 -18.89 -17.57 14.36
CA ILE A 345 -17.73 -18.41 14.65
C ILE A 345 -17.12 -17.94 15.97
N ARG A 346 -16.83 -18.89 16.85
CA ARG A 346 -16.21 -18.63 18.16
C ARG A 346 -14.79 -19.16 18.16
N PHE A 347 -13.89 -18.38 18.73
CA PHE A 347 -12.49 -18.72 18.91
C PHE A 347 -12.13 -18.61 20.39
N PRO A 348 -11.17 -19.40 20.89
CA PRO A 348 -10.60 -19.17 22.21
C PRO A 348 -10.07 -17.74 22.33
N ALA A 349 -10.30 -17.09 23.48
CA ALA A 349 -10.00 -15.67 23.66
C ALA A 349 -8.52 -15.32 23.36
N LYS A 350 -7.59 -16.20 23.74
CA LYS A 350 -6.14 -16.03 23.55
C LYS A 350 -5.62 -16.51 22.17
N MET A 351 -6.47 -17.08 21.33
CA MET A 351 -6.06 -17.56 20.01
C MET A 351 -5.69 -16.37 19.12
N ALA A 352 -4.49 -16.39 18.55
CA ALA A 352 -3.99 -15.30 17.73
C ALA A 352 -4.66 -15.27 16.34
N LEU A 353 -4.69 -14.09 15.71
CA LEU A 353 -5.32 -13.92 14.38
C LEU A 353 -4.83 -14.91 13.31
N PRO A 354 -3.53 -15.27 13.20
CA PRO A 354 -3.08 -16.26 12.23
C PRO A 354 -3.70 -17.65 12.44
N GLU A 355 -3.87 -18.06 13.70
CA GLU A 355 -4.48 -19.35 14.05
C GLU A 355 -5.98 -19.34 13.77
N ARG A 356 -6.65 -18.21 14.03
CA ARG A 356 -8.07 -18.02 13.69
C ARG A 356 -8.29 -18.07 12.18
N LEU A 357 -7.43 -17.42 11.39
CA LEU A 357 -7.45 -17.52 9.93
C LEU A 357 -7.33 -18.98 9.48
N LYS A 358 -6.34 -19.70 10.00
CA LYS A 358 -6.16 -21.13 9.68
C LYS A 358 -7.42 -21.93 9.97
N ARG A 359 -8.08 -21.69 11.11
CA ARG A 359 -9.34 -22.36 11.46
C ARG A 359 -10.49 -22.06 10.49
N VAL A 360 -10.59 -20.84 9.99
CA VAL A 360 -11.59 -20.47 8.96
C VAL A 360 -11.25 -21.13 7.62
N GLN A 361 -9.96 -21.24 7.27
CA GLN A 361 -9.51 -21.94 6.06
C GLN A 361 -9.74 -23.45 6.12
N GLU A 362 -9.50 -24.09 7.27
CA GLU A 362 -9.86 -25.50 7.51
C GLU A 362 -11.36 -25.73 7.30
N ARG A 363 -12.21 -24.87 7.88
CA ARG A 363 -13.66 -24.92 7.67
C ARG A 363 -14.06 -24.79 6.19
N MET A 364 -13.37 -23.93 5.44
CA MET A 364 -13.58 -23.81 3.99
C MET A 364 -13.22 -25.09 3.24
N LEU A 365 -12.14 -25.76 3.64
CA LEU A 365 -11.75 -27.07 3.08
C LEU A 365 -12.79 -28.16 3.42
N ASP A 366 -13.38 -28.10 4.61
CA ASP A 366 -14.43 -29.02 5.06
C ASP A 366 -15.83 -28.72 4.44
N GLY A 367 -15.93 -27.70 3.58
CA GLY A 367 -17.19 -27.32 2.92
C GLY A 367 -18.16 -26.50 3.78
N ASP A 368 -17.69 -25.86 4.86
CA ASP A 368 -18.52 -24.99 5.72
C ASP A 368 -19.01 -23.75 4.92
N VAL A 369 -20.32 -23.68 4.71
CA VAL A 369 -21.00 -22.55 4.02
C VAL A 369 -20.71 -21.21 4.72
N THR A 370 -20.52 -21.20 6.03
CA THR A 370 -20.17 -19.99 6.77
C THR A 370 -18.82 -19.45 6.32
N ALA A 371 -17.81 -20.33 6.24
CA ALA A 371 -16.46 -19.96 5.77
C ALA A 371 -16.49 -19.50 4.31
N LEU A 372 -17.25 -20.19 3.45
CA LEU A 372 -17.49 -19.78 2.07
C LEU A 372 -18.02 -18.33 1.98
N THR A 373 -19.05 -17.99 2.76
CA THR A 373 -19.63 -16.64 2.73
C THR A 373 -18.68 -15.54 3.23
N ILE A 374 -17.72 -15.88 4.10
CA ILE A 374 -16.68 -14.94 4.56
C ILE A 374 -15.76 -14.59 3.39
N PHE A 375 -15.23 -15.60 2.69
CA PHE A 375 -14.35 -15.38 1.54
C PHE A 375 -15.08 -14.70 0.37
N GLN A 376 -16.35 -15.05 0.12
CA GLN A 376 -17.18 -14.34 -0.86
C GLN A 376 -17.37 -12.86 -0.48
N LYS A 377 -17.57 -12.55 0.80
CA LYS A 377 -17.73 -11.16 1.25
C LYS A 377 -16.44 -10.34 1.03
N ILE A 378 -15.27 -10.93 1.28
CA ILE A 378 -13.98 -10.30 0.97
C ILE A 378 -13.81 -10.10 -0.54
N GLY A 379 -14.17 -11.09 -1.36
CA GLY A 379 -14.18 -10.96 -2.82
C GLY A 379 -15.12 -9.85 -3.31
N LEU A 380 -16.28 -9.69 -2.67
CA LEU A 380 -17.19 -8.57 -2.96
C LEU A 380 -16.53 -7.22 -2.66
N TYR A 381 -15.87 -7.08 -1.51
CA TYR A 381 -15.13 -5.86 -1.18
C TYR A 381 -14.04 -5.58 -2.22
N LEU A 382 -13.28 -6.61 -2.60
CA LEU A 382 -12.22 -6.50 -3.60
C LEU A 382 -12.77 -6.05 -4.95
N GLY A 383 -13.88 -6.62 -5.42
CA GLY A 383 -14.49 -6.25 -6.70
C GLY A 383 -14.85 -4.76 -6.82
N TYR A 384 -15.32 -4.13 -5.74
CA TYR A 384 -15.54 -2.67 -5.69
C TYR A 384 -14.26 -1.86 -5.43
N THR A 385 -13.25 -2.47 -4.81
CA THR A 385 -11.99 -1.81 -4.47
C THR A 385 -11.03 -1.76 -5.66
N VAL A 386 -11.08 -2.71 -6.58
CA VAL A 386 -10.28 -2.68 -7.82
C VAL A 386 -10.46 -1.39 -8.63
N PRO A 387 -11.69 -0.97 -9.01
CA PRO A 387 -11.87 0.29 -9.74
C PRO A 387 -11.53 1.51 -8.86
N TRP A 388 -11.73 1.41 -7.55
CA TRP A 388 -11.35 2.45 -6.60
C TRP A 388 -9.84 2.66 -6.54
N TYR A 389 -9.04 1.60 -6.41
CA TYR A 389 -7.58 1.71 -6.41
C TYR A 389 -7.06 2.12 -7.80
N ARG A 390 -7.68 1.60 -8.88
CA ARG A 390 -7.28 1.97 -10.25
C ARG A 390 -7.44 3.45 -10.52
N GLU A 391 -8.38 4.11 -9.87
CA GLU A 391 -8.57 5.56 -9.94
C GLU A 391 -7.28 6.35 -9.63
N PHE A 392 -6.51 5.88 -8.66
CA PHE A 392 -5.34 6.61 -8.13
C PHE A 392 -4.00 6.06 -8.61
N TYR A 393 -3.97 4.78 -8.97
CA TYR A 393 -2.76 4.11 -9.44
C TYR A 393 -2.71 3.97 -10.96
N GLY A 394 -3.85 3.83 -11.64
CA GLY A 394 -3.89 3.61 -13.09
C GLY A 394 -3.21 2.31 -13.52
N PHE A 395 -3.27 1.24 -12.71
CA PHE A 395 -2.70 -0.07 -13.05
C PHE A 395 -3.54 -0.80 -14.11
N ASP A 396 -2.90 -1.68 -14.87
CA ASP A 396 -3.50 -2.60 -15.85
C ASP A 396 -3.68 -4.01 -15.27
N SER A 397 -2.93 -4.34 -14.22
CA SER A 397 -3.11 -5.61 -13.52
C SER A 397 -3.01 -5.43 -12.01
N MET A 398 -3.85 -6.16 -11.27
CA MET A 398 -3.78 -6.30 -9.82
C MET A 398 -3.39 -7.73 -9.46
N MET A 399 -2.28 -7.88 -8.75
CA MET A 399 -1.84 -9.16 -8.20
C MET A 399 -2.24 -9.24 -6.73
N ILE A 400 -3.09 -10.19 -6.35
CA ILE A 400 -3.41 -10.46 -4.94
C ILE A 400 -2.59 -11.64 -4.42
N LEU A 401 -2.06 -11.51 -3.22
CA LEU A 401 -1.24 -12.55 -2.59
C LEU A 401 -1.37 -12.51 -1.05
N GLY A 402 -0.75 -13.47 -0.37
CA GLY A 402 -0.70 -13.50 1.09
C GLY A 402 -1.51 -14.66 1.70
N ARG A 403 -1.47 -14.73 3.04
CA ARG A 403 -2.04 -15.86 3.77
C ARG A 403 -3.57 -15.90 3.69
N VAL A 404 -4.23 -14.74 3.55
CA VAL A 404 -5.69 -14.67 3.40
C VAL A 404 -6.14 -15.27 2.07
N THR A 405 -5.35 -15.11 1.00
CA THR A 405 -5.64 -15.65 -0.34
C THR A 405 -5.14 -17.08 -0.54
N SER A 406 -4.86 -17.83 0.54
CA SER A 406 -4.38 -19.22 0.44
C SER A 406 -5.53 -20.23 0.32
N GLY A 407 -5.31 -21.29 -0.46
CA GLY A 407 -6.25 -22.39 -0.64
C GLY A 407 -7.56 -21.98 -1.35
N PRO A 408 -8.65 -22.77 -1.20
CA PRO A 408 -9.93 -22.50 -1.85
C PRO A 408 -10.55 -21.16 -1.48
N GLY A 409 -10.26 -20.62 -0.29
CA GLY A 409 -10.72 -19.30 0.12
C GLY A 409 -10.17 -18.18 -0.77
N GLY A 410 -8.89 -18.27 -1.18
CA GLY A 410 -8.29 -17.32 -2.12
C GLY A 410 -8.91 -17.39 -3.51
N VAL A 411 -9.17 -18.59 -4.01
CA VAL A 411 -9.89 -18.79 -5.29
C VAL A 411 -11.27 -18.14 -5.21
N MET A 412 -12.00 -18.34 -4.10
CA MET A 412 -13.32 -17.74 -3.91
C MET A 412 -13.29 -16.20 -3.86
N ILE A 413 -12.29 -15.60 -3.21
CA ILE A 413 -12.08 -14.15 -3.22
C ILE A 413 -11.91 -13.66 -4.66
N LEU A 414 -11.00 -14.29 -5.41
CA LEU A 414 -10.66 -13.89 -6.78
C LEU A 414 -11.86 -14.00 -7.72
N GLU A 415 -12.54 -15.14 -7.72
CA GLU A 415 -13.70 -15.38 -8.59
C GLU A 415 -14.86 -14.45 -8.24
N THR A 416 -15.14 -14.23 -6.94
CA THR A 416 -16.19 -13.28 -6.54
C THR A 416 -15.84 -11.85 -6.96
N ALA A 417 -14.59 -11.43 -6.82
CA ALA A 417 -14.15 -10.10 -7.25
C ALA A 417 -14.31 -9.90 -8.76
N ARG A 418 -13.94 -10.91 -9.56
CA ARG A 418 -14.12 -10.91 -11.02
C ARG A 418 -15.60 -10.84 -11.42
N LEU A 419 -16.46 -11.59 -10.73
CA LEU A 419 -17.91 -11.53 -10.96
C LEU A 419 -18.47 -10.12 -10.70
N ILE A 420 -18.10 -9.50 -9.57
CA ILE A 420 -18.53 -8.13 -9.26
C ILE A 420 -17.99 -7.13 -10.28
N LEU A 421 -16.74 -7.28 -10.72
CA LEU A 421 -16.15 -6.44 -11.76
C LEU A 421 -16.92 -6.55 -13.07
N ALA A 422 -17.18 -7.77 -13.54
CA ALA A 422 -17.89 -7.99 -14.79
C ALA A 422 -19.32 -7.44 -14.77
N ASP A 423 -20.01 -7.57 -13.63
CA ASP A 423 -21.39 -7.14 -13.46
C ASP A 423 -21.51 -5.61 -13.28
N GLN A 424 -20.68 -5.02 -12.42
CA GLN A 424 -20.82 -3.62 -12.00
C GLN A 424 -19.92 -2.66 -12.80
N PHE A 425 -18.83 -3.16 -13.39
CA PHE A 425 -17.80 -2.37 -14.06
C PHE A 425 -17.29 -3.05 -15.34
N PRO A 426 -18.16 -3.40 -16.31
CA PRO A 426 -17.81 -4.25 -17.46
C PRO A 426 -16.62 -3.72 -18.28
N GLU A 427 -16.59 -2.43 -18.59
CA GLU A 427 -15.47 -1.80 -19.33
C GLU A 427 -14.13 -1.92 -18.58
N LEU A 428 -14.17 -1.88 -17.24
CA LEU A 428 -12.99 -2.02 -16.41
C LEU A 428 -12.57 -3.48 -16.24
N ALA A 429 -13.52 -4.42 -16.25
CA ALA A 429 -13.25 -5.85 -16.22
C ALA A 429 -12.49 -6.31 -17.48
N GLU A 430 -12.72 -5.67 -18.62
CA GLU A 430 -11.95 -5.91 -19.85
C GLU A 430 -10.54 -5.30 -19.80
N ALA A 431 -10.38 -4.19 -19.08
CA ALA A 431 -9.14 -3.42 -19.05
C ALA A 431 -8.22 -3.70 -17.84
N VAL A 432 -8.69 -4.48 -16.87
CA VAL A 432 -7.95 -4.84 -15.64
C VAL A 432 -7.91 -6.34 -15.47
N GLU A 433 -6.71 -6.89 -15.40
CA GLU A 433 -6.53 -8.27 -14.97
C GLU A 433 -6.32 -8.35 -13.45
N VAL A 434 -7.22 -9.05 -12.75
CA VAL A 434 -7.00 -9.43 -11.34
C VAL A 434 -6.56 -10.88 -11.30
N PHE A 435 -5.45 -11.18 -10.64
CA PHE A 435 -4.90 -12.55 -10.60
C PHE A 435 -4.12 -12.83 -9.31
N MET A 436 -3.83 -14.12 -9.07
CA MET A 436 -2.91 -14.59 -8.03
C MET A 436 -1.62 -15.10 -8.70
N PRO A 437 -0.43 -14.86 -8.12
CA PRO A 437 0.82 -15.32 -8.70
C PRO A 437 0.90 -16.86 -8.73
N ASP A 438 1.45 -17.40 -9.81
CA ASP A 438 1.80 -18.80 -9.91
C ASP A 438 3.05 -19.13 -9.07
N GLU A 439 3.34 -20.42 -8.88
CA GLU A 439 4.53 -20.84 -8.12
C GLU A 439 5.85 -20.38 -8.78
N LYS A 440 5.87 -20.09 -10.08
CA LYS A 440 7.05 -19.58 -10.79
C LYS A 440 7.33 -18.12 -10.46
N ALA A 441 6.31 -17.27 -10.34
CA ALA A 441 6.44 -15.87 -9.95
C ALA A 441 6.96 -15.71 -8.51
N ARG A 442 6.75 -16.71 -7.64
CA ARG A 442 7.35 -16.76 -6.30
C ARG A 442 8.85 -17.08 -6.30
N ARG A 443 9.45 -17.50 -7.42
CA ARG A 443 10.85 -17.95 -7.49
C ARG A 443 11.87 -16.81 -7.56
N VAL A 444 11.49 -15.63 -8.03
CA VAL A 444 12.37 -14.45 -7.94
C VAL A 444 12.29 -13.93 -6.52
N GLY A 445 13.28 -14.28 -5.69
CA GLY A 445 13.36 -13.82 -4.31
C GLY A 445 13.46 -12.29 -4.23
N GLN A 446 12.85 -11.69 -3.20
CA GLN A 446 12.85 -10.23 -2.99
C GLN A 446 14.26 -9.65 -2.95
N SER A 447 15.23 -10.33 -2.34
CA SER A 447 16.63 -9.89 -2.36
C SER A 447 17.24 -9.85 -3.78
N VAL A 448 16.86 -10.75 -4.68
CA VAL A 448 17.31 -10.74 -6.08
C VAL A 448 16.67 -9.59 -6.86
N ALA A 449 15.37 -9.35 -6.65
CA ALA A 449 14.66 -8.22 -7.25
C ALA A 449 15.24 -6.88 -6.76
N ALA A 450 15.45 -6.76 -5.44
CA ALA A 450 16.03 -5.59 -4.81
C ALA A 450 17.39 -5.21 -5.41
N ALA A 451 18.25 -6.19 -5.72
CA ALA A 451 19.56 -5.94 -6.35
C ALA A 451 19.48 -5.10 -7.65
N THR A 452 18.33 -5.05 -8.31
CA THR A 452 18.11 -4.32 -9.56
C THR A 452 17.71 -2.85 -9.36
N LEU A 453 17.38 -2.45 -8.11
CA LEU A 453 16.89 -1.11 -7.77
C LEU A 453 17.86 0.03 -8.12
N PRO A 454 19.16 -0.01 -7.74
CA PRO A 454 20.05 1.11 -7.98
C PRO A 454 20.36 1.20 -9.48
N MET A 455 20.48 2.41 -10.04
CA MET A 455 21.03 2.60 -11.38
C MET A 455 22.56 2.48 -11.36
N LEU A 456 23.13 1.92 -12.45
CA LEU A 456 24.59 1.92 -12.68
C LEU A 456 24.99 3.04 -13.63
#